data_AF-A0A955P9I9-F1
#
_entry.id   AF-A0A955P9I9-F1
#
_cell.length_a   1.000
_cell.length_b   1.000
_cell.length_c   1.000
_cell.angle_alpha   90.00
_cell.angle_beta   90.00
_cell.angle_gamma   90.00
#
_symmetry.space_group_name_H-M   'P 1'
#
loop_
_entity.id
_entity.type
_entity.pdbx_description
1 polymer ?
#
loop_
_entity_poly.entity_id
_entity_poly.type
_entity_poly.pdbx_seq_one_letter_code
_entity_poly.pdbx_strand_id
1 'polypeptide(L)'
;MAKIRKGSKNKRSPLGVWIQPEQLSHKTGLLRGVAPDDATIILIEPSANDLSYTPHKKKLVLILSLLRHFAEELREEGRHVVLYRLDERRPDEGRLECLNGFISEGSIERLRVMQSSEYDEQVFLESFAAQSKVPVDILPNDRFMVGREEFAQWHESEADPTMERFYETRRKQTGLLMEGGEPAGGHWNYDTENRVPPVGNLPVPELPTFEPDPITL
;
A
#
# COMPACT_ATOMS: atom_id res chain seq x y z
N MET A 1 -54.94 -11.24 -11.17
CA MET A 1 -53.58 -11.85 -11.12
C MET A 1 -52.70 -11.17 -12.15
N ALA A 2 -51.87 -10.21 -11.74
CA ALA A 2 -50.91 -9.54 -12.61
C ALA A 2 -49.50 -9.71 -12.00
N LYS A 3 -48.58 -10.20 -12.83
CA LYS A 3 -47.25 -10.69 -12.47
C LYS A 3 -46.41 -9.62 -11.76
N ILE A 4 -45.89 -10.00 -10.60
CA ILE A 4 -44.78 -9.37 -9.89
C ILE A 4 -43.56 -9.39 -10.82
N ARG A 5 -43.08 -8.20 -11.22
CA ARG A 5 -41.76 -8.06 -11.86
C ARG A 5 -40.71 -8.39 -10.79
N LYS A 6 -40.11 -9.57 -10.90
CA LYS A 6 -38.92 -9.98 -10.14
C LYS A 6 -37.81 -8.95 -10.36
N GLY A 7 -37.15 -8.59 -9.26
CA GLY A 7 -36.12 -7.57 -9.19
C GLY A 7 -35.01 -7.75 -10.21
N SER A 8 -34.53 -6.61 -10.71
CA SER A 8 -33.25 -6.50 -11.39
C SER A 8 -32.15 -7.07 -10.49
N LYS A 9 -31.49 -8.14 -10.93
CA LYS A 9 -30.25 -8.62 -10.33
C LYS A 9 -29.20 -7.54 -10.57
N ASN A 10 -28.84 -6.80 -9.52
CA ASN A 10 -27.61 -6.02 -9.51
C ASN A 10 -26.45 -7.01 -9.76
N LYS A 11 -25.89 -6.97 -10.96
CA LYS A 11 -24.72 -7.75 -11.37
C LYS A 11 -23.51 -7.11 -10.68
N ARG A 12 -23.34 -7.41 -9.39
CA ARG A 12 -22.27 -6.87 -8.53
C ARG A 12 -20.92 -7.50 -8.90
N SER A 13 -19.88 -6.72 -8.67
CA SER A 13 -18.59 -6.86 -9.33
C SER A 13 -17.77 -8.08 -8.94
N PRO A 14 -17.16 -8.78 -9.92
CA PRO A 14 -16.41 -10.01 -9.72
C PRO A 14 -15.01 -9.81 -9.10
N LEU A 15 -14.63 -8.59 -8.72
CA LEU A 15 -13.29 -8.24 -8.25
C LEU A 15 -13.29 -7.77 -6.80
N GLY A 16 -12.51 -8.42 -5.96
CA GLY A 16 -12.05 -7.89 -4.68
C GLY A 16 -10.70 -7.18 -4.84
N VAL A 17 -10.48 -6.10 -4.10
CA VAL A 17 -9.17 -5.43 -4.02
C VAL A 17 -8.77 -5.29 -2.56
N TRP A 18 -7.71 -5.97 -2.16
CA TRP A 18 -7.13 -5.82 -0.83
C TRP A 18 -6.02 -4.78 -0.85
N ILE A 19 -6.21 -3.72 -0.07
CA ILE A 19 -5.21 -2.67 0.15
C ILE A 19 -4.63 -2.86 1.55
N GLN A 20 -3.31 -3.08 1.62
CA GLN A 20 -2.62 -3.28 2.89
C GLN A 20 -2.38 -1.94 3.61
N PRO A 21 -2.16 -1.93 4.94
CA PRO A 21 -2.09 -0.70 5.73
C PRO A 21 -0.98 0.27 5.33
N GLU A 22 0.09 -0.22 4.73
CA GLU A 22 1.17 0.61 4.21
C GLU A 22 0.85 1.21 2.83
N GLN A 23 -0.17 0.72 2.12
CA GLN A 23 -0.44 0.97 0.69
C GLN A 23 -1.60 1.94 0.43
N LEU A 24 -2.00 2.72 1.43
CA LEU A 24 -3.18 3.60 1.41
C LEU A 24 -2.96 4.79 0.47
N SER A 25 -3.26 4.59 -0.81
CA SER A 25 -3.19 5.63 -1.83
C SER A 25 -4.15 5.35 -2.98
N HIS A 26 -4.88 6.40 -3.37
CA HIS A 26 -5.78 6.42 -4.52
C HIS A 26 -5.09 6.21 -5.87
N LYS A 27 -3.76 6.33 -5.92
CA LYS A 27 -2.96 6.32 -7.16
C LYS A 27 -2.22 5.00 -7.41
N THR A 28 -2.39 4.00 -6.53
CA THR A 28 -1.72 2.70 -6.68
C THR A 28 -2.22 1.92 -7.90
N GLY A 29 -1.39 1.00 -8.37
CA GLY A 29 -1.75 0.06 -9.44
C GLY A 29 -2.97 -0.80 -9.11
N LEU A 30 -3.32 -0.95 -7.82
CA LEU A 30 -4.49 -1.70 -7.36
C LEU A 30 -5.82 -1.11 -7.84
N LEU A 31 -5.93 0.22 -7.87
CA LEU A 31 -7.15 0.94 -8.25
C LEU A 31 -7.12 1.44 -9.70
N ARG A 32 -5.98 1.32 -10.39
CA ARG A 32 -5.81 1.81 -11.75
C ARG A 32 -6.73 1.08 -12.73
N GLY A 33 -7.62 1.85 -13.38
CA GLY A 33 -8.58 1.30 -14.34
C GLY A 33 -9.76 0.55 -13.70
N VAL A 34 -9.93 0.65 -12.37
CA VAL A 34 -11.06 0.04 -11.64
C VAL A 34 -12.08 1.14 -11.30
N ALA A 35 -13.22 1.12 -11.99
CA ALA A 35 -14.31 2.04 -11.69
C ALA A 35 -14.88 1.79 -10.28
N PRO A 36 -15.53 2.79 -9.64
CA PRO A 36 -15.98 2.64 -8.26
C PRO A 36 -16.91 1.45 -8.00
N ASP A 37 -17.82 1.16 -8.93
CA ASP A 37 -18.76 0.04 -8.84
C ASP A 37 -18.15 -1.30 -9.28
N ASP A 38 -16.96 -1.30 -9.89
CA ASP A 38 -16.31 -2.47 -10.52
C ASP A 38 -15.52 -3.35 -9.55
N ALA A 39 -15.41 -2.95 -8.27
CA ALA A 39 -14.73 -3.75 -7.25
C ALA A 39 -15.29 -3.50 -5.84
N THR A 40 -15.09 -4.49 -4.97
CA THR A 40 -15.21 -4.28 -3.52
C THR A 40 -13.83 -4.20 -2.90
N ILE A 41 -13.55 -3.12 -2.19
CA ILE A 41 -12.30 -2.90 -1.49
C ILE A 41 -12.37 -3.58 -0.12
N ILE A 42 -11.33 -4.30 0.26
CA ILE A 42 -11.15 -4.82 1.61
C ILE A 42 -9.98 -4.11 2.28
N LEU A 43 -10.22 -3.64 3.50
CA LEU A 43 -9.26 -3.08 4.44
C LEU A 43 -9.33 -3.87 5.73
N ILE A 44 -8.19 -4.17 6.34
CA ILE A 44 -8.12 -4.98 7.56
C ILE A 44 -7.22 -4.25 8.56
N GLU A 45 -7.76 -3.92 9.73
CA GLU A 45 -6.94 -3.45 10.84
C GLU A 45 -6.08 -4.61 11.36
N PRO A 46 -4.76 -4.45 11.54
CA PRO A 46 -3.91 -5.57 11.98
C PRO A 46 -4.24 -5.98 13.42
N SER A 47 -4.38 -7.28 13.67
CA SER A 47 -4.48 -7.85 15.02
C SER A 47 -3.10 -8.27 15.54
N ALA A 48 -3.02 -8.66 16.82
CA ALA A 48 -1.78 -9.19 17.40
C ALA A 48 -1.31 -10.48 16.70
N ASN A 49 -2.22 -11.24 16.09
CA ASN A 49 -1.89 -12.46 15.35
C ASN A 49 -1.26 -12.16 13.97
N ASP A 50 -1.43 -10.93 13.48
CA ASP A 50 -0.89 -10.49 12.19
C ASP A 50 0.53 -9.90 12.31
N LEU A 51 0.99 -9.62 13.53
CA LEU A 51 2.23 -8.88 13.78
C LEU A 51 3.29 -9.78 14.41
N SER A 52 4.49 -9.79 13.82
CA SER A 52 5.65 -10.50 14.35
C SER A 52 6.35 -9.77 15.51
N TYR A 53 5.91 -8.54 15.83
CA TYR A 53 6.48 -7.69 16.88
C TYR A 53 5.42 -6.80 17.51
N THR A 54 5.75 -6.20 18.65
CA THR A 54 4.90 -5.22 19.34
C THR A 54 5.25 -3.80 18.87
N PRO A 55 4.46 -3.16 17.98
CA PRO A 55 4.70 -1.79 17.56
C PRO A 55 4.46 -0.79 18.70
N HIS A 56 5.13 0.36 18.59
CA HIS A 56 4.86 1.49 19.47
C HIS A 56 3.39 1.95 19.35
N LYS A 57 2.76 2.34 20.46
CA LYS A 57 1.33 2.72 20.50
C LYS A 57 0.96 3.80 19.48
N LYS A 58 1.82 4.82 19.30
CA LYS A 58 1.60 5.86 18.27
C LYS A 58 1.58 5.32 16.84
N LYS A 59 2.40 4.30 16.53
CA LYS A 59 2.39 3.65 15.21
C LYS A 59 1.08 2.92 14.98
N LEU A 60 0.57 2.21 16.00
CA LEU A 60 -0.74 1.55 15.93
C LEU A 60 -1.86 2.56 15.70
N VAL A 61 -1.93 3.62 16.51
CA VAL A 61 -2.95 4.67 16.34
C VAL A 61 -2.89 5.27 14.93
N LEU A 62 -1.69 5.56 14.42
CA LEU A 62 -1.52 6.06 13.05
C LEU A 62 -2.06 5.08 12.00
N ILE A 63 -1.70 3.79 12.09
CA ILE A 63 -2.15 2.77 11.13
C ILE A 63 -3.67 2.61 11.15
N LEU A 64 -4.27 2.51 12.33
CA LEU A 64 -5.72 2.35 12.48
C LEU A 64 -6.46 3.60 11.98
N SER A 65 -5.99 4.79 12.37
CA SER A 65 -6.56 6.06 11.90
C SER A 65 -6.48 6.17 10.38
N LEU A 66 -5.31 5.90 9.77
CA LEU A 66 -5.15 5.96 8.32
C LEU A 66 -6.08 4.99 7.58
N LEU A 67 -6.21 3.75 8.05
CA LEU A 67 -7.12 2.76 7.45
C LEU A 67 -8.57 3.22 7.49
N ARG A 68 -9.02 3.78 8.62
CA ARG A 68 -10.39 4.27 8.80
C ARG A 68 -10.67 5.49 7.94
N HIS A 69 -9.78 6.48 7.92
CA HIS A 69 -9.91 7.65 7.05
C HIS A 69 -9.92 7.26 5.58
N PHE A 70 -8.99 6.40 5.17
CA PHE A 70 -8.94 5.94 3.78
C PHE A 70 -10.19 5.16 3.39
N ALA A 71 -10.79 4.40 4.32
CA ALA A 71 -12.07 3.75 4.08
C ALA A 71 -13.19 4.77 3.80
N GLU A 72 -13.25 5.87 4.56
CA GLU A 72 -14.23 6.94 4.33
C GLU A 72 -13.96 7.67 3.00
N GLU A 73 -12.71 8.02 2.70
CA GLU A 73 -12.34 8.64 1.42
C GLU A 73 -12.78 7.77 0.22
N LEU A 74 -12.53 6.47 0.28
CA LEU A 74 -12.96 5.54 -0.77
C LEU A 74 -14.50 5.44 -0.87
N ARG A 75 -15.22 5.52 0.26
CA ARG A 75 -16.69 5.53 0.28
C ARG A 75 -17.25 6.82 -0.33
N GLU A 76 -16.62 7.95 -0.05
CA GLU A 76 -16.95 9.25 -0.65
C GLU A 76 -16.72 9.25 -2.17
N GLU A 77 -15.74 8.49 -2.67
CA GLU A 77 -15.56 8.22 -4.11
C GLU A 77 -16.62 7.28 -4.72
N GLY A 78 -17.58 6.79 -3.92
CA GLY A 78 -18.63 5.87 -4.35
C GLY A 78 -18.19 4.41 -4.41
N ARG A 79 -17.03 4.06 -3.87
CA ARG A 79 -16.54 2.66 -3.88
C ARG A 79 -17.22 1.85 -2.80
N HIS A 80 -17.38 0.55 -3.06
CA HIS A 80 -17.79 -0.40 -2.03
C HIS A 80 -16.60 -0.79 -1.17
N VAL A 81 -16.67 -0.53 0.15
CA VAL A 81 -15.57 -0.78 1.09
C VAL A 81 -16.02 -1.63 2.28
N VAL A 82 -15.36 -2.77 2.46
CA VAL A 82 -15.45 -3.63 3.64
C VAL A 82 -14.22 -3.38 4.51
N LEU A 83 -14.43 -2.78 5.68
CA LEU A 83 -13.39 -2.53 6.67
C LEU A 83 -13.58 -3.51 7.83
N TYR A 84 -12.59 -4.39 8.04
CA TYR A 84 -12.53 -5.27 9.20
C TYR A 84 -11.84 -4.55 10.35
N ARG A 85 -12.63 -3.97 11.25
CA ARG A 85 -12.11 -3.26 12.42
C ARG A 85 -11.66 -4.22 13.51
N LEU A 86 -10.63 -3.83 14.27
CA LEU A 86 -10.07 -4.63 15.34
C LEU A 86 -11.04 -4.77 16.53
N ASP A 87 -11.84 -3.74 16.81
CA ASP A 87 -12.81 -3.70 17.91
C ASP A 87 -14.14 -4.41 17.59
N GLU A 88 -14.36 -4.82 16.34
CA GLU A 88 -15.57 -5.51 15.87
C GLU A 88 -15.35 -7.01 15.58
N ARG A 89 -14.12 -7.49 15.70
CA ARG A 89 -13.71 -8.87 15.41
C ARG A 89 -13.52 -9.71 16.66
N ARG A 90 -13.50 -11.04 16.50
CA ARG A 90 -13.07 -11.90 17.61
C ARG A 90 -11.57 -11.68 17.89
N PRO A 91 -11.11 -11.75 19.16
CA PRO A 91 -9.69 -11.52 19.48
C PRO A 91 -8.70 -12.46 18.78
N ASP A 92 -9.16 -13.65 18.38
CA ASP A 92 -8.38 -14.66 17.68
C ASP A 92 -8.38 -14.49 16.15
N GLU A 93 -9.27 -13.64 15.59
CA GLU A 93 -9.34 -13.41 14.16
C GLU A 93 -8.18 -12.52 13.68
N GLY A 94 -7.33 -13.10 12.83
CA GLY A 94 -6.31 -12.38 12.07
C GLY A 94 -6.80 -12.03 10.67
N ARG A 95 -5.87 -11.55 9.85
CA ARG A 95 -6.10 -11.20 8.45
C ARG A 95 -6.56 -12.40 7.62
N LEU A 96 -6.08 -13.61 7.93
CA LEU A 96 -6.43 -14.82 7.17
C LEU A 96 -7.92 -15.13 7.30
N GLU A 97 -8.47 -15.05 8.50
CA GLU A 97 -9.89 -15.25 8.77
C GLU A 97 -10.73 -14.17 8.06
N CYS A 98 -10.29 -12.91 8.10
CA CYS A 98 -10.97 -11.80 7.45
C CYS A 98 -11.00 -11.97 5.92
N LEU A 99 -9.87 -12.33 5.31
CA LEU A 99 -9.77 -12.58 3.87
C LEU A 99 -10.67 -13.76 3.44
N ASN A 100 -10.65 -14.85 4.20
CA ASN A 100 -11.49 -16.02 3.91
C ASN A 100 -12.98 -15.70 4.06
N GLY A 101 -13.35 -14.92 5.08
CA GLY A 101 -14.71 -14.41 5.28
C GLY A 101 -15.14 -13.53 4.11
N PHE A 102 -14.33 -12.55 3.73
CA PHE A 102 -14.57 -11.65 2.60
C PHE A 102 -14.77 -12.39 1.28
N ILE A 103 -13.91 -13.38 0.98
CA ILE A 103 -14.04 -14.21 -0.22
C ILE A 103 -15.36 -15.01 -0.19
N SER A 104 -15.71 -15.58 0.97
CA SER A 104 -16.87 -16.46 1.09
C SER A 104 -18.20 -15.69 1.07
N GLU A 105 -18.25 -14.49 1.67
CA GLU A 105 -19.44 -13.65 1.79
C GLU A 105 -19.63 -12.68 0.62
N GLY A 106 -18.51 -12.12 0.11
CA GLY A 106 -18.51 -11.03 -0.86
C GLY A 106 -18.88 -11.42 -2.29
N SER A 107 -19.00 -12.71 -2.59
CA SER A 107 -19.27 -13.23 -3.95
C SER A 107 -18.29 -12.71 -5.02
N ILE A 108 -17.03 -12.45 -4.64
CA ILE A 108 -15.98 -12.07 -5.60
C ILE A 108 -15.49 -13.31 -6.35
N GLU A 109 -15.03 -13.14 -7.59
CA GLU A 109 -14.48 -14.22 -8.42
C GLU A 109 -12.95 -14.22 -8.43
N ARG A 110 -12.32 -13.09 -8.07
CA ARG A 110 -10.86 -12.94 -7.94
C ARG A 110 -10.51 -11.84 -6.93
N LEU A 111 -9.32 -11.91 -6.35
CA LEU A 111 -8.77 -10.90 -5.46
C LEU A 111 -7.51 -10.27 -6.06
N ARG A 112 -7.38 -8.95 -6.02
CA ARG A 112 -6.11 -8.25 -6.29
C ARG A 112 -5.48 -7.77 -4.99
N VAL A 113 -4.17 -7.93 -4.91
CA VAL A 113 -3.33 -7.40 -3.83
C VAL A 113 -1.98 -6.99 -4.42
N MET A 114 -1.29 -6.06 -3.79
CA MET A 114 0.03 -5.61 -4.24
C MET A 114 1.11 -6.30 -3.42
N GLN A 115 2.25 -6.64 -4.05
CA GLN A 115 3.42 -7.18 -3.38
C GLN A 115 3.77 -6.38 -2.13
N SER A 116 4.04 -7.08 -1.03
CA SER A 116 4.43 -6.42 0.22
C SER A 116 5.87 -5.89 0.14
N SER A 117 6.18 -4.88 0.95
CA SER A 117 7.57 -4.44 1.17
C SER A 117 8.28 -5.26 2.25
N GLU A 118 7.55 -6.09 3.00
CA GLU A 118 8.11 -6.96 4.06
C GLU A 118 8.20 -8.40 3.57
N TYR A 119 9.29 -9.09 3.91
CA TYR A 119 9.54 -10.46 3.45
C TYR A 119 8.49 -11.44 3.98
N ASP A 120 8.26 -11.47 5.29
CA ASP A 120 7.32 -12.40 5.93
C ASP A 120 5.89 -12.18 5.43
N GLU A 121 5.51 -10.93 5.18
CA GLU A 121 4.22 -10.60 4.59
C GLU A 121 4.11 -11.07 3.14
N GLN A 122 5.17 -10.90 2.33
CA GLN A 122 5.20 -11.44 0.97
C GLN A 122 5.07 -12.96 0.96
N VAL A 123 5.77 -13.67 1.86
CA VAL A 123 5.65 -15.13 2.01
C VAL A 123 4.21 -15.52 2.38
N PHE A 124 3.57 -14.76 3.27
CA PHE A 124 2.15 -14.95 3.58
C PHE A 124 1.26 -14.76 2.35
N LEU A 125 1.45 -13.68 1.58
CA LEU A 125 0.64 -13.41 0.38
C LEU A 125 0.72 -14.55 -0.62
N GLU A 126 1.92 -15.08 -0.87
CA GLU A 126 2.15 -16.20 -1.78
C GLU A 126 1.48 -17.50 -1.27
N SER A 127 1.63 -17.79 0.02
CA SER A 127 1.00 -18.94 0.67
C SER A 127 -0.53 -18.85 0.66
N PHE A 128 -1.08 -17.66 0.93
CA PHE A 128 -2.51 -17.38 0.88
C PHE A 128 -3.04 -17.50 -0.55
N ALA A 129 -2.36 -16.92 -1.54
CA ALA A 129 -2.74 -17.02 -2.94
C ALA A 129 -2.81 -18.47 -3.43
N ALA A 130 -1.87 -19.32 -3.00
CA ALA A 130 -1.86 -20.74 -3.34
C ALA A 130 -3.01 -21.55 -2.72
N GLN A 131 -3.55 -21.11 -1.59
CA GLN A 131 -4.60 -21.81 -0.83
C GLN A 131 -6.00 -21.18 -0.98
N SER A 132 -6.08 -19.99 -1.55
CA SER A 132 -7.32 -19.24 -1.74
C SER A 132 -8.32 -19.98 -2.63
N LYS A 133 -9.61 -19.85 -2.30
CA LYS A 133 -10.72 -20.42 -3.09
C LYS A 133 -10.97 -19.67 -4.41
N VAL A 134 -10.42 -18.48 -4.55
CA VAL A 134 -10.47 -17.65 -5.75
C VAL A 134 -9.05 -17.29 -6.20
N PRO A 135 -8.80 -17.08 -7.50
CA PRO A 135 -7.52 -16.57 -7.97
C PRO A 135 -7.12 -15.27 -7.25
N VAL A 136 -5.85 -15.19 -6.85
CA VAL A 136 -5.26 -14.00 -6.23
C VAL A 136 -4.18 -13.44 -7.15
N ASP A 137 -4.45 -12.26 -7.70
CA ASP A 137 -3.51 -11.51 -8.52
C ASP A 137 -2.60 -10.66 -7.61
N ILE A 138 -1.36 -11.10 -7.42
CA ILE A 138 -0.33 -10.33 -6.70
C ILE A 138 0.37 -9.39 -7.69
N LEU A 139 0.04 -8.11 -7.67
CA LEU A 139 0.58 -7.09 -8.58
C LEU A 139 1.93 -6.55 -8.08
N PRO A 140 2.85 -6.15 -8.99
CA PRO A 140 4.09 -5.48 -8.60
C PRO A 140 3.84 -4.24 -7.73
N ASN A 141 4.75 -3.97 -6.79
CA ASN A 141 4.65 -2.79 -5.93
C ASN A 141 5.09 -1.52 -6.68
N ASP A 142 4.11 -0.70 -7.09
CA ASP A 142 4.35 0.52 -7.86
C ASP A 142 4.59 1.78 -7.00
N ARG A 143 4.88 1.60 -5.71
CA ARG A 143 5.27 2.69 -4.80
C ARG A 143 6.76 2.99 -4.83
N PHE A 144 7.55 2.14 -5.48
CA PHE A 144 8.98 2.33 -5.67
C PHE A 144 9.27 2.80 -7.10
N MET A 145 10.29 3.65 -7.26
CA MET A 145 10.74 4.10 -8.58
C MET A 145 11.39 2.98 -9.40
N VAL A 146 11.80 1.89 -8.74
CA VAL A 146 12.49 0.73 -9.32
C VAL A 146 11.81 -0.52 -8.79
N GLY A 147 11.34 -1.38 -9.70
CA GLY A 147 10.77 -2.67 -9.33
C GLY A 147 11.84 -3.66 -8.84
N ARG A 148 11.42 -4.75 -8.20
CA ARG A 148 12.34 -5.78 -7.68
C ARG A 148 13.15 -6.42 -8.81
N GLU A 149 12.50 -6.74 -9.92
CA GLU A 149 13.12 -7.38 -11.08
C GLU A 149 14.11 -6.43 -11.77
N GLU A 150 13.75 -5.16 -11.91
CA GLU A 150 14.63 -4.12 -12.47
C GLU A 150 15.86 -3.90 -11.60
N PHE A 151 15.68 -3.85 -10.27
CA PHE A 151 16.79 -3.73 -9.33
C PHE A 151 17.71 -4.96 -9.38
N ALA A 152 17.15 -6.17 -9.42
CA ALA A 152 17.92 -7.40 -9.52
C ALA A 152 18.76 -7.44 -10.80
N GLN A 153 18.16 -7.09 -11.94
CA GLN A 153 18.88 -7.00 -13.22
C GLN A 153 20.01 -5.98 -13.18
N TRP A 154 19.77 -4.78 -12.62
CA TRP A 154 20.83 -3.79 -12.44
C TRP A 154 21.95 -4.33 -11.56
N HIS A 155 21.62 -4.91 -10.41
CA HIS A 155 22.59 -5.43 -9.46
C HIS A 155 23.43 -6.57 -10.05
N GLU A 156 22.84 -7.46 -10.84
CA GLU A 156 23.57 -8.53 -11.54
C GLU A 156 24.49 -8.01 -12.65
N SER A 157 24.13 -6.88 -13.26
CA SER A 157 24.91 -6.27 -14.34
C SER A 157 26.06 -5.36 -13.87
N GLU A 158 25.98 -4.86 -12.62
CA GLU A 158 26.93 -3.92 -12.06
C GLU A 158 28.08 -4.64 -11.35
N ALA A 159 29.32 -4.30 -11.72
CA ALA A 159 30.50 -4.97 -11.17
C ALA A 159 30.77 -4.58 -9.71
N ASP A 160 30.41 -3.35 -9.33
CA ASP A 160 30.53 -2.81 -7.98
C ASP A 160 29.21 -2.14 -7.56
N PRO A 161 28.22 -2.92 -7.07
CA PRO A 161 26.86 -2.46 -6.83
C PRO A 161 26.77 -1.59 -5.56
N THR A 162 27.24 -0.35 -5.68
CA THR A 162 27.15 0.67 -4.64
C THR A 162 25.92 1.54 -4.82
N MET A 163 25.48 2.20 -3.74
CA MET A 163 24.39 3.17 -3.79
C MET A 163 24.71 4.33 -4.75
N GLU A 164 25.97 4.76 -4.82
CA GLU A 164 26.39 5.82 -5.74
C GLU A 164 26.16 5.44 -7.20
N ARG A 165 26.58 4.24 -7.63
CA ARG A 165 26.34 3.75 -8.99
C ARG A 165 24.87 3.58 -9.31
N PHE A 166 24.10 3.06 -8.36
CA PHE A 166 22.65 2.96 -8.51
C PHE A 166 22.04 4.35 -8.71
N TYR A 167 22.40 5.30 -7.86
CA TYR A 167 21.90 6.67 -7.89
C TYR A 167 22.24 7.40 -9.19
N GLU A 168 23.49 7.32 -9.68
CA GLU A 168 23.88 7.87 -10.98
C GLU A 168 23.03 7.29 -12.12
N THR A 169 22.84 5.96 -12.10
CA THR A 169 22.01 5.25 -13.09
C THR A 169 20.56 5.77 -13.05
N ARG A 170 19.99 5.94 -11.85
CA ARG A 170 18.62 6.46 -11.68
C ARG A 170 18.48 7.92 -12.10
N ARG A 171 19.45 8.77 -11.79
CA ARG A 171 19.49 10.17 -12.24
C ARG A 171 19.45 10.25 -13.77
N LYS A 172 20.29 9.46 -14.45
CA LYS A 172 20.33 9.38 -15.92
C LYS A 172 19.00 8.90 -16.51
N GLN A 173 18.40 7.85 -15.93
CA GLN A 173 17.13 7.28 -16.43
C GLN A 173 15.93 8.22 -16.20
N THR A 174 15.92 8.95 -15.09
CA THR A 174 14.79 9.82 -14.71
C THR A 174 14.92 11.25 -15.23
N GLY A 175 16.14 11.69 -15.59
CA GLY A 175 16.44 13.07 -15.94
C GLY A 175 16.40 14.04 -14.75
N LEU A 176 16.24 13.55 -13.52
CA LEU A 176 16.20 14.39 -12.33
C LEU A 176 17.57 15.03 -12.09
N LEU A 177 17.61 16.37 -12.01
CA LEU A 177 18.85 17.14 -11.85
C LEU A 177 19.91 16.76 -12.90
N MET A 178 19.49 16.62 -14.16
CA MET A 178 20.36 16.37 -15.30
C MET A 178 20.29 17.55 -16.28
N GLU A 179 21.44 17.91 -16.85
CA GLU A 179 21.57 18.89 -17.92
C GLU A 179 22.15 18.18 -19.16
N GLY A 180 21.27 17.71 -20.03
CA GLY A 180 21.65 16.82 -21.11
C GLY A 180 22.12 15.46 -20.55
N GLY A 181 23.38 15.11 -20.79
CA GLY A 181 24.00 13.86 -20.32
C GLY A 181 24.72 13.95 -18.98
N GLU A 182 24.85 15.17 -18.44
CA GLU A 182 25.68 15.46 -17.26
C GLU A 182 24.82 15.83 -16.04
N PRO A 183 25.30 15.62 -14.81
CA PRO A 183 24.59 16.06 -13.62
C PRO A 183 24.53 17.59 -13.57
N ALA A 184 23.35 18.13 -13.24
CA ALA A 184 23.20 19.56 -12.97
C ALA A 184 24.20 20.00 -11.88
N GLY A 185 24.92 21.10 -12.14
CA GLY A 185 25.97 21.60 -11.25
C GLY A 185 27.34 20.90 -11.38
N GLY A 186 27.47 19.91 -12.27
CA GLY A 186 28.75 19.27 -12.61
C GLY A 186 29.22 18.17 -11.65
N HIS A 187 28.47 17.91 -10.57
CA HIS A 187 28.78 16.85 -9.62
C HIS A 187 27.55 15.95 -9.38
N TRP A 188 27.78 14.65 -9.24
CA TRP A 188 26.72 13.71 -8.90
C TRP A 188 26.21 13.90 -7.47
N ASN A 189 27.12 14.21 -6.53
CA ASN A 189 26.84 14.26 -5.11
C ASN A 189 27.56 15.45 -4.44
N TYR A 190 26.87 16.10 -3.51
CA TYR A 190 27.36 17.21 -2.68
C TYR A 190 27.38 16.84 -1.18
N ASP A 191 27.32 15.55 -0.83
CA ASP A 191 27.21 15.07 0.56
C ASP A 191 28.33 15.59 1.47
N THR A 192 29.56 15.70 0.96
CA THR A 192 30.72 16.20 1.71
C THR A 192 30.53 17.64 2.21
N GLU A 193 29.83 18.48 1.45
CA GLU A 193 29.53 19.87 1.79
C GLU A 193 28.43 19.98 2.86
N ASN A 194 27.61 18.93 3.02
CA ASN A 194 26.42 18.91 3.87
C ASN A 194 26.66 18.29 5.26
N ARG A 195 27.93 18.18 5.70
CA ARG A 195 28.32 17.55 6.99
C ARG A 195 28.67 18.55 8.10
N VAL A 196 28.58 19.85 7.85
CA VAL A 196 28.85 20.88 8.85
C VAL A 196 27.72 20.88 9.89
N PRO A 197 28.01 20.70 11.19
CA PRO A 197 26.98 20.71 12.22
C PRO A 197 26.33 22.10 12.31
N PRO A 198 25.05 22.17 12.71
CA PRO A 198 24.38 23.45 12.93
C PRO A 198 25.12 24.26 14.01
N VAL A 199 25.39 25.53 13.73
CA VAL A 199 26.06 26.46 14.65
C VAL A 199 25.06 27.47 15.19
N GLY A 200 25.09 27.68 16.52
CA GLY A 200 24.23 28.65 17.19
C GLY A 200 22.76 28.23 17.23
N ASN A 201 21.87 29.20 17.44
CA ASN A 201 20.43 28.97 17.47
C ASN A 201 19.87 29.13 16.05
N LEU A 202 19.87 28.06 15.26
CA LEU A 202 19.24 28.07 13.95
C LEU A 202 17.71 28.16 14.11
N PRO A 203 17.01 29.00 13.32
CA PRO A 203 15.55 29.03 13.33
C PRO A 203 15.02 27.75 12.68
N VAL A 204 14.72 26.74 13.50
CA VAL A 204 14.03 25.53 13.05
C VAL A 204 12.54 25.86 12.97
N PRO A 205 11.89 25.74 11.80
CA PRO A 205 10.46 25.99 11.70
C PRO A 205 9.70 24.97 12.55
N GLU A 206 8.59 25.41 13.15
CA GLU A 206 7.70 24.49 13.85
C GLU A 206 7.17 23.43 12.88
N LEU A 207 7.19 22.17 13.32
CA LEU A 207 6.63 21.08 12.55
C LEU A 207 5.09 21.20 12.55
N PRO A 208 4.42 20.93 11.43
CA PRO A 208 2.97 20.93 11.40
C PRO A 208 2.42 19.87 12.37
N THR A 209 1.41 20.26 13.14
CA THR A 209 0.65 19.36 14.01
C THR A 209 -0.76 19.20 13.48
N PHE A 210 -1.35 18.04 13.72
CA PHE A 210 -2.71 17.70 13.33
C PHE A 210 -3.43 17.19 14.56
N GLU A 211 -4.51 17.87 14.95
CA GLU A 211 -5.33 17.45 16.09
C GLU A 211 -6.09 16.16 15.73
N PRO A 212 -6.12 15.15 16.62
CA PRO A 212 -6.92 13.94 16.41
C PRO A 212 -8.40 14.28 16.24
N ASP A 213 -9.00 13.73 15.19
CA ASP A 213 -10.41 13.87 14.87
C ASP A 213 -11.24 12.68 15.44
N PRO A 214 -12.58 12.68 15.30
CA PRO A 214 -13.41 11.59 15.81
C PRO A 214 -13.14 10.22 15.20
N ILE A 215 -12.56 10.11 14.00
CA ILE A 215 -12.19 8.82 13.40
C ILE A 215 -10.93 8.25 14.07
N THR A 216 -10.02 9.14 14.48
CA THR A 216 -8.76 8.81 15.17
C THR A 216 -8.95 8.46 16.64
N LEU A 217 -9.93 9.07 17.32
CA LEU A 217 -10.24 8.88 18.75
C LEU A 217 -10.98 7.55 19.02
#